data_AF-M4BTM7-F1
#
_entry.id   AF-M4BTM7-F1
#
_cell.length_a   1.000
_cell.length_b   1.000
_cell.length_c   1.000
_cell.angle_alpha   90.00
_cell.angle_beta   90.00
_cell.angle_gamma   90.00
#
_symmetry.space_group_name_H-M   'P 1'
#
loop_
_entity.id
_entity.type
_entity.pdbx_description
1 polymer ?
#
loop_
_entity_poly.entity_id
_entity_poly.type
_entity_poly.pdbx_seq_one_letter_code
_entity_poly.pdbx_strand_id
1 'polypeptide(L)' 'MTTLIGYSNRSDHFPYKLHGDALLAENLRIINEHAFHQAMARIDHPVNPNAWDISGVEFSMFYRQDANQIAVPAGSF' A
#
# COMPACT_ATOMS: atom_id res chain seq x y z
N MET A 1 -18.29 -6.69 6.56
CA MET A 1 -17.54 -5.55 7.11
C MET A 1 -16.22 -6.08 7.64
N THR A 2 -15.10 -5.50 7.21
CA THR A 2 -13.75 -5.91 7.63
C THR A 2 -13.08 -4.78 8.42
N THR A 3 -12.39 -5.10 9.51
CA THR A 3 -11.66 -4.10 10.31
C THR A 3 -10.17 -4.43 10.28
N LEU A 4 -9.36 -3.44 9.90
CA LEU A 4 -7.91 -3.50 9.87
C LEU A 4 -7.34 -2.65 11.01
N ILE A 5 -6.46 -3.23 11.84
CA ILE A 5 -5.93 -2.56 13.04
C ILE A 5 -4.41 -2.65 13.07
N GLY A 6 -3.73 -1.54 13.35
CA GLY A 6 -2.28 -1.46 13.49
C GLY A 6 -1.57 -1.45 12.13
N TYR A 7 -1.10 -2.62 11.69
CA TYR A 7 -0.28 -2.79 10.49
C TYR A 7 -0.82 -3.90 9.58
N SER A 8 -0.47 -3.83 8.30
CA SER A 8 -0.65 -4.94 7.37
C SER A 8 0.11 -6.17 7.86
N ASN A 9 -0.58 -7.32 7.92
CA ASN A 9 0.06 -8.63 8.12
C ASN A 9 0.66 -9.19 6.83
N ARG A 10 0.51 -8.48 5.71
CA ARG A 10 1.17 -8.80 4.44
C ARG A 10 2.49 -8.06 4.36
N SER A 11 3.56 -8.82 4.18
CA SER A 11 4.88 -8.30 3.86
C SER A 11 5.05 -8.28 2.33
N ASP A 12 4.35 -7.39 1.64
CA ASP A 12 4.60 -7.16 0.23
C ASP A 12 5.94 -6.40 0.11
N HIS A 13 6.98 -7.06 -0.38
CA HIS A 13 8.31 -6.48 -0.49
C HIS A 13 8.45 -5.67 -1.79
N PHE A 14 9.08 -4.49 -1.71
CA PHE A 14 9.49 -3.74 -2.89
C PHE A 14 10.68 -4.45 -3.54
N PRO A 15 10.55 -5.04 -4.74
CA PRO A 15 11.52 -6.01 -5.24
C PRO A 15 12.74 -5.37 -5.92
N TYR A 16 12.75 -4.04 -6.07
CA TYR A 16 13.81 -3.31 -6.76
C TYR A 16 14.81 -2.72 -5.78
N LYS A 17 16.08 -2.73 -6.18
CA LYS A 17 17.14 -2.02 -5.45
C LYS A 17 17.09 -0.55 -5.82
N LEU A 18 17.10 0.30 -4.81
CA LEU A 18 17.35 1.73 -4.97
C LEU A 18 18.83 2.00 -4.80
N HIS A 19 19.32 2.99 -5.55
CA HIS A 19 20.74 3.33 -5.59
C HIS A 19 20.98 4.66 -4.89
N GLY A 20 21.87 4.68 -3.90
CA GLY A 20 22.17 5.89 -3.13
C GLY A 20 23.01 6.93 -3.87
N ASP A 21 23.73 6.48 -4.91
CA ASP A 21 24.57 7.26 -5.82
C ASP A 21 23.83 7.71 -7.09
N ALA A 22 22.63 7.17 -7.35
CA ALA A 22 21.79 7.54 -8.47
C ALA A 22 21.07 8.88 -8.25
N LEU A 23 20.64 9.51 -9.35
CA LEU A 23 19.78 10.69 -9.26
C LEU A 23 18.43 10.29 -8.64
N LEU A 24 17.86 11.17 -7.80
CA LEU A 24 16.54 10.96 -7.20
C LEU A 24 15.48 10.60 -8.26
N ALA A 25 15.53 11.24 -9.42
CA ALA A 25 14.61 10.99 -10.53
C ALA A 25 14.65 9.54 -11.05
N GLU A 26 15.80 8.88 -11.02
CA GLU A 26 15.94 7.50 -11.46
C GLU A 26 15.27 6.54 -10.48
N ASN A 27 15.50 6.73 -9.17
CA ASN A 27 14.83 5.96 -8.13
C ASN A 27 13.31 6.19 -8.16
N LEU A 28 12.86 7.43 -8.35
CA LEU A 28 11.45 7.76 -8.47
C LEU A 28 10.80 7.11 -9.69
N ARG A 29 11.53 7.02 -10.82
CA ARG A 29 11.04 6.29 -12.01
C ARG A 29 10.77 4.83 -11.68
N ILE A 30 11.70 4.15 -11.01
CA ILE A 30 11.55 2.74 -10.60
C ILE A 30 10.32 2.56 -9.69
N ILE A 31 10.16 3.44 -8.70
CA ILE A 31 9.02 3.40 -7.77
C ILE A 31 7.69 3.57 -8.52
N ASN A 32 7.62 4.54 -9.44
CA ASN A 32 6.41 4.81 -10.22
C ASN A 32 6.07 3.67 -11.19
N GLU A 33 7.06 3.12 -11.89
CA GLU A 33 6.86 1.96 -12.76
C GLU A 33 6.35 0.75 -11.96
N HIS A 34 6.91 0.51 -10.76
CA HIS A 34 6.41 -0.54 -9.88
C HIS A 34 4.95 -0.33 -9.46
N ALA A 35 4.61 0.89 -9.02
CA ALA A 35 3.25 1.23 -8.61
C ALA A 35 2.26 1.06 -9.76
N PHE A 36 2.64 1.46 -10.97
CA PHE A 36 1.85 1.26 -12.18
C PHE A 36 1.61 -0.23 -12.46
N HIS A 37 2.67 -1.05 -12.44
CA HIS A 37 2.52 -2.49 -12.66
C HIS A 37 1.67 -3.17 -11.60
N GLN A 38 1.77 -2.77 -10.32
CA GLN A 38 0.88 -3.28 -9.27
C GLN A 38 -0.58 -2.90 -9.53
N ALA A 39 -0.85 -1.67 -9.97
CA ALA A 39 -2.21 -1.23 -10.30
C ALA A 39 -2.78 -2.04 -11.47
N MET A 40 -2.00 -2.22 -12.54
CA MET A 40 -2.39 -3.03 -13.70
C MET A 40 -2.65 -4.49 -13.33
N ALA A 41 -1.82 -5.08 -12.46
CA ALA A 41 -2.00 -6.46 -12.01
C ALA A 41 -3.33 -6.65 -11.25
N ARG A 42 -3.84 -5.63 -10.56
CA ARG A 42 -5.12 -5.73 -9.82
C ARG A 42 -6.36 -5.79 -10.71
N ILE A 43 -6.29 -5.33 -11.96
CA ILE A 43 -7.47 -5.23 -12.85
C ILE A 43 -8.09 -6.61 -13.13
N ASP A 44 -7.25 -7.64 -13.30
CA ASP A 44 -7.69 -9.00 -13.63
C ASP A 44 -7.84 -9.91 -12.39
N HIS A 45 -7.71 -9.34 -11.19
CA HIS A 45 -7.74 -10.11 -9.94
C HIS A 45 -8.93 -9.71 -9.06
N PRO A 46 -9.50 -10.66 -8.29
CA PRO A 46 -10.51 -10.33 -7.29
C PRO A 46 -10.02 -9.29 -6.30
N VAL A 47 -10.93 -8.40 -5.86
CA VAL A 47 -10.65 -7.43 -4.79
C VAL A 47 -10.24 -8.18 -3.52
N ASN A 48 -9.09 -7.83 -2.96
CA ASN A 48 -8.63 -8.39 -1.70
C ASN A 48 -9.18 -7.57 -0.51
N PRO A 49 -10.08 -8.13 0.32
CA PRO A 49 -10.68 -7.41 1.44
C PRO A 49 -9.72 -7.15 2.62
N ASN A 50 -8.51 -7.71 2.59
CA ASN A 50 -7.45 -7.50 3.59
C ASN A 50 -6.35 -6.55 3.10
N ALA A 51 -6.46 -6.01 1.89
CA ALA A 51 -5.52 -5.02 1.40
C ALA A 51 -5.67 -3.72 2.20
N TRP A 52 -4.52 -3.15 2.58
CA TRP A 52 -4.40 -1.84 3.19
C TRP A 52 -4.14 -0.80 2.10
N ASP A 53 -4.95 0.26 2.07
CA ASP A 53 -4.77 1.38 1.15
C ASP A 53 -3.93 2.52 1.76
N ILE A 54 -3.60 2.40 3.05
CA ILE A 54 -2.75 3.34 3.77
C ILE A 54 -1.66 2.61 4.53
N SER A 55 -0.61 3.35 4.89
CA SER A 55 0.44 2.86 5.76
C SER A 55 -0.04 2.74 7.21
N GLY A 56 0.50 1.76 7.95
CA GLY A 56 0.24 1.63 9.38
C GLY A 56 0.79 2.80 10.22
N VAL A 57 1.67 3.64 9.66
CA VAL A 57 2.19 4.85 10.33
C VAL A 57 1.30 6.08 10.18
N GLU A 58 0.21 5.98 9.41
CA GLU A 58 -0.71 7.09 9.17
C GLU A 58 -1.44 7.51 10.46
N PHE A 59 -1.74 8.81 10.64
CA PHE A 59 -2.37 9.34 11.85
C PHE A 59 -3.90 9.41 11.78
N SER A 60 -4.47 8.92 10.67
CA SER A 60 -5.90 9.03 10.40
C SER A 60 -6.56 7.66 10.21
N MET A 61 -7.74 7.51 10.79
CA MET A 61 -8.63 6.37 10.54
C MET A 61 -9.49 6.68 9.32
N PHE A 62 -9.84 5.65 8.53
CA PHE A 62 -10.73 5.84 7.39
C PHE A 62 -11.65 4.65 7.15
N TYR A 63 -12.73 4.93 6.42
CA TYR A 63 -13.68 3.94 5.95
C TYR A 63 -13.65 3.88 4.43
N ARG A 64 -13.52 2.66 3.90
CA ARG A 64 -13.53 2.37 2.47
C ARG A 64 -14.86 1.74 2.09
N GLN A 65 -15.66 2.47 1.31
CA GLN A 65 -17.04 2.12 0.98
C GLN A 65 -17.14 0.91 0.04
N ASP A 66 -16.33 0.88 -1.01
CA ASP A 66 -16.31 -0.16 -2.04
C ASP A 66 -15.94 -1.55 -1.48
N ALA A 67 -15.11 -1.59 -0.44
CA ALA A 67 -14.70 -2.81 0.26
C ALA A 67 -15.45 -3.05 1.59
N ASN A 68 -16.33 -2.13 2.01
CA ASN A 68 -16.99 -2.14 3.32
C ASN A 68 -15.99 -2.42 4.48
N GLN A 69 -14.94 -1.59 4.54
CA GLN A 69 -13.76 -1.80 5.38
C GLN A 69 -13.42 -0.57 6.22
N ILE A 70 -13.13 -0.76 7.50
CA ILE A 70 -12.58 0.27 8.40
C ILE A 70 -11.10 -0.04 8.61
N ALA A 71 -10.24 0.98 8.54
CA ALA A 71 -8.84 0.84 8.90
C ALA A 71 -8.43 1.84 9.98
N VAL A 72 -7.73 1.32 10.99
CA VAL A 72 -7.22 2.03 12.16
C VAL A 72 -5.71 1.77 12.24
N PRO A 73 -4.87 2.65 11.65
CA PRO A 73 -3.43 2.52 11.67
C PRO A 73 -2.84 2.58 13.08
N ALA A 74 -1.63 2.04 13.25
CA ALA A 74 -0.88 2.17 14.49
C ALA A 74 -0.54 3.62 14.84
N GLY A 75 -0.32 4.49 13.86
CA GLY A 75 -0.10 5.93 14.09
C GLY A 75 -1.29 6.68 14.71
N SER A 76 -2.47 6.04 14.81
CA SER A 76 -3.63 6.59 15.51
C SER A 76 -3.60 6.38 17.04
N PHE A 77 -2.61 5.66 17.57
CA PHE A 77 -2.40 5.40 19.00
C PHE A 77 -1.13 6.11 19.49
#